data_AF-A0A950TSP0-F1
#
_entry.id   AF-A0A950TSP0-F1
#
_cell.length_a   1.000
_cell.length_b   1.000
_cell.length_c   1.000
_cell.angle_alpha   90.00
_cell.angle_beta   90.00
_cell.angle_gamma   90.00
#
_symmetry.space_group_name_H-M   'P 1'
#
loop_
_entity.id
_entity.type
_entity.pdbx_description
1 polymer ?
#
loop_
_entity_poly.entity_id
_entity_poly.type
_entity_poly.pdbx_seq_one_letter_code
_entity_poly.pdbx_strand_id
1 'polypeptide(L)'
;MEVASRTHTNVPLSRLIEAHNISDLASLLRTGQCPQVRAPGEPLVRPVEQGDREEVCRLLAEGYPTRTIPWGRLFDHPWQPEATPRGFVLTAAGEIVGFIGTIGAMRSLRGRRGVVCNLTSWFVRPAYRGSSMALIAAATGLENTTYTSLSAGEQRTRPILKALGFSEFDRTKLLLPPLLNVSTLLAPRPSMVFGDDVRPLVTGEHRQILDDHAGCDCLPVLLMDEGKSCLIIAQRRRRHRGNRDTKMLAYSEILYCSSPPLLRRHLERVKLALMRRQRTLGLGVFQRFVPDVWSPFRRSTGTLFRSARFVANEFDELYSELPLLGL
;
A
#
# COMPACT_ATOMS: atom_id res chain seq x y z
N MET A 1 14.06 -5.89 -38.86
CA MET A 1 15.39 -6.16 -39.45
C MET A 1 15.86 -4.93 -40.22
N GLU A 2 16.22 -3.83 -39.54
CA GLU A 2 16.69 -2.62 -40.26
C GLU A 2 17.71 -1.78 -39.46
N VAL A 3 18.36 -2.36 -38.45
CA VAL A 3 19.40 -1.69 -37.65
C VAL A 3 20.74 -2.46 -37.66
N ALA A 4 20.76 -3.67 -38.23
CA ALA A 4 21.95 -4.54 -38.23
C ALA A 4 23.04 -4.14 -39.26
N SER A 5 22.80 -3.14 -40.13
CA SER A 5 23.72 -2.84 -41.25
C SER A 5 24.71 -1.71 -41.00
N ARG A 6 24.75 -1.09 -39.81
CA ARG A 6 25.60 0.11 -39.56
C ARG A 6 26.59 0.02 -38.40
N THR A 7 26.67 -1.09 -37.69
CA THR A 7 27.67 -1.28 -36.62
C THR A 7 28.37 -2.61 -36.84
N HIS A 8 29.68 -2.61 -37.13
CA HIS A 8 30.49 -3.81 -37.38
C HIS A 8 30.79 -4.60 -36.09
N THR A 9 29.84 -4.68 -35.17
CA THR A 9 30.02 -5.19 -33.82
C THR A 9 28.91 -6.20 -33.51
N ASN A 10 29.25 -7.49 -33.57
CA ASN A 10 28.38 -8.58 -33.14
C ASN A 10 28.31 -8.60 -31.61
N VAL A 11 27.42 -7.79 -31.03
CA VAL A 11 27.18 -7.76 -29.59
C VAL A 11 26.03 -8.74 -29.26
N PRO A 12 26.25 -9.76 -28.42
CA PRO A 12 25.20 -10.72 -28.05
C PRO A 12 24.05 -10.02 -27.33
N LEU A 13 22.81 -10.48 -27.59
CA LEU A 13 21.58 -9.87 -27.07
C LEU A 13 21.55 -9.75 -25.54
N SER A 14 22.18 -10.71 -24.84
CA SER A 14 22.33 -10.68 -23.38
C SER A 14 23.02 -9.42 -22.87
N ARG A 15 24.02 -8.90 -23.61
CA ARG A 15 24.73 -7.67 -23.22
C ARG A 15 23.96 -6.39 -23.54
N LEU A 16 23.08 -6.42 -24.54
CA LEU A 16 22.19 -5.29 -24.84
C LEU A 16 21.15 -5.10 -23.71
N ILE A 17 20.75 -6.19 -23.06
CA ILE A 17 19.85 -6.18 -21.89
C ILE A 17 20.56 -5.61 -20.64
N GLU A 18 21.90 -5.73 -20.56
CA GLU A 18 22.72 -5.17 -19.49
C GLU A 18 22.97 -3.65 -19.64
N ALA A 19 22.55 -3.00 -20.72
CA ALA A 19 22.66 -1.55 -20.88
C ALA A 19 21.52 -0.84 -20.13
N HIS A 20 21.86 0.02 -19.15
CA HIS A 20 20.86 0.64 -18.27
C HIS A 20 20.42 2.01 -18.77
N ASN A 21 21.10 2.57 -19.77
CA ASN A 21 20.77 3.83 -20.42
C ASN A 21 21.27 3.88 -21.89
N ILE A 22 20.90 4.94 -22.62
CA ILE A 22 21.25 5.12 -24.04
C ILE A 22 22.77 5.28 -24.26
N SER A 23 23.48 5.87 -23.30
CA SER A 23 24.94 6.03 -23.35
C SER A 23 25.65 4.67 -23.24
N ASP A 24 25.20 3.81 -22.32
CA ASP A 24 25.71 2.44 -22.15
C ASP A 24 25.51 1.64 -23.43
N LEU A 25 24.30 1.71 -24.01
CA LEU A 25 23.97 1.02 -25.26
C LEU A 25 24.86 1.52 -26.40
N ALA A 26 25.04 2.84 -26.51
CA ALA A 26 25.89 3.44 -27.54
C ALA A 26 27.37 3.09 -27.34
N SER A 27 27.85 2.98 -26.10
CA SER A 27 29.21 2.55 -25.78
C SER A 27 29.43 1.07 -26.10
N LEU A 28 28.46 0.22 -25.73
CA LEU A 28 28.46 -1.22 -26.01
C LEU A 28 28.48 -1.50 -27.52
N LEU A 29 27.69 -0.75 -28.30
CA LEU A 29 27.66 -0.85 -29.76
C LEU A 29 28.96 -0.36 -30.41
N ARG A 30 29.67 0.61 -29.81
CA ARG A 30 30.93 1.14 -30.33
C ARG A 30 32.16 0.32 -29.95
N THR A 31 32.21 -0.22 -28.73
CA THR A 31 33.43 -0.78 -28.12
C THR A 31 33.33 -2.27 -27.76
N GLY A 32 32.13 -2.87 -27.82
CA GLY A 32 31.90 -4.27 -27.41
C GLY A 32 32.01 -4.52 -25.90
N GLN A 33 32.29 -3.48 -25.11
CA GLN A 33 32.44 -3.55 -23.66
C GLN A 33 31.36 -2.69 -22.99
N CYS A 34 30.78 -3.22 -21.90
CA CYS A 34 29.99 -2.42 -20.98
C CYS A 34 30.99 -1.67 -20.09
N PRO A 35 30.92 -0.33 -19.93
CA PRO A 35 31.86 0.38 -19.08
C PRO A 35 31.80 -0.19 -17.64
N GLN A 36 32.87 -0.85 -17.19
CA GLN A 36 32.96 -1.40 -15.83
C GLN A 36 33.35 -0.34 -14.78
N VAL A 37 33.52 0.93 -15.19
CA VAL A 37 33.74 2.05 -14.28
C VAL A 37 32.64 3.06 -14.54
N ARG A 38 31.60 3.03 -13.71
CA ARG A 38 30.55 4.05 -13.70
C ARG A 38 31.17 5.40 -13.35
N ALA A 39 30.81 6.44 -14.09
CA ALA A 39 31.34 7.77 -13.82
C ALA A 39 30.97 8.21 -12.38
N PRO A 40 31.86 8.91 -11.66
CA PRO A 40 31.52 9.49 -10.36
C PRO A 40 30.28 10.37 -10.50
N GLY A 41 29.20 10.02 -9.79
CA GLY A 41 27.93 10.75 -9.85
C GLY A 41 26.81 10.07 -10.65
N GLU A 42 27.04 8.92 -11.28
CA GLU A 42 25.97 8.16 -11.94
C GLU A 42 24.92 7.64 -10.93
N PRO A 43 23.62 7.76 -11.25
CA PRO A 43 22.56 7.28 -10.36
C PRO A 43 22.61 5.76 -10.16
N LEU A 44 22.70 5.30 -8.91
CA LEU A 44 22.71 3.89 -8.51
C LEU A 44 21.48 3.56 -7.67
N VAL A 45 20.83 2.43 -7.96
CA VAL A 45 19.78 1.86 -7.12
C VAL A 45 20.35 0.81 -6.17
N ARG A 46 19.99 0.88 -4.89
CA ARG A 46 20.32 -0.14 -3.88
C ARG A 46 19.17 -0.31 -2.87
N PRO A 47 19.10 -1.44 -2.14
CA PRO A 47 18.20 -1.56 -0.99
C PRO A 47 18.43 -0.42 0.02
N VAL A 48 17.35 0.00 0.69
CA VAL A 48 17.44 0.95 1.80
C VAL A 48 18.02 0.27 3.03
N GLU A 49 18.91 0.97 3.73
CA GLU A 49 19.56 0.52 4.95
C GLU A 49 19.05 1.31 6.16
N GLN A 50 19.30 0.82 7.37
CA GLN A 50 18.83 1.48 8.60
C GLN A 50 19.39 2.91 8.74
N GLY A 51 20.64 3.13 8.30
CA GLY A 51 21.30 4.43 8.32
C GLY A 51 20.67 5.47 7.39
N ASP A 52 19.96 5.03 6.34
CA ASP A 52 19.33 5.93 5.36
C ASP A 52 18.04 6.59 5.91
N ARG A 53 17.53 6.13 7.05
CA ARG A 53 16.20 6.50 7.59
C ARG A 53 15.95 8.00 7.58
N GLU A 54 16.88 8.77 8.14
CA GLU A 54 16.70 10.22 8.31
C GLU A 54 16.68 10.95 6.97
N GLU A 55 17.59 10.58 6.06
CA GLU A 55 17.69 11.18 4.74
C GLU A 55 16.49 10.84 3.87
N VAL A 56 16.00 9.58 3.91
CA VAL A 56 14.76 9.17 3.24
C VAL A 56 13.55 9.93 3.78
N CYS A 57 13.43 10.10 5.11
CA CYS A 57 12.34 10.87 5.70
C CYS A 57 12.35 12.33 5.23
N ARG A 58 13.54 12.94 5.12
CA ARG A 58 13.72 14.31 4.60
C ARG A 58 13.33 14.40 3.13
N LEU A 59 13.77 13.44 2.30
CA LEU A 59 13.42 13.36 0.88
C LEU A 59 11.90 13.20 0.68
N LEU A 60 11.24 12.37 1.48
CA LEU A 60 9.79 12.20 1.40
C LEU A 60 9.02 13.44 1.86
N ALA A 61 9.50 14.14 2.89
CA ALA A 61 8.94 15.43 3.28
C ALA A 61 9.06 16.48 2.16
N GLU A 62 10.17 16.50 1.41
CA GLU A 62 10.35 17.32 0.21
C GLU A 62 9.31 16.97 -0.87
N GLY A 63 9.09 15.68 -1.13
CA GLY A 63 8.18 15.21 -2.18
C GLY A 63 6.68 15.35 -1.86
N TYR A 64 6.32 15.41 -0.58
CA TYR A 64 4.93 15.46 -0.11
C TYR A 64 4.71 16.59 0.92
N PRO A 65 4.94 17.87 0.57
CA PRO A 65 5.04 18.96 1.53
C PRO A 65 3.70 19.35 2.20
N THR A 66 2.57 18.89 1.65
CA THR A 66 1.23 19.28 2.11
C THR A 66 0.69 18.42 3.24
N ARG A 67 1.43 17.40 3.68
CA ARG A 67 0.97 16.46 4.70
C ARG A 67 2.05 16.20 5.74
N THR A 68 1.69 16.29 7.00
CA THR A 68 2.50 15.76 8.10
C THR A 68 2.33 14.24 8.13
N ILE A 69 3.30 13.52 7.56
CA ILE A 69 3.28 12.06 7.48
C ILE A 69 4.40 11.51 8.38
N PRO A 70 4.12 10.52 9.25
CA PRO A 70 5.13 9.92 10.12
C PRO A 70 6.03 8.93 9.36
N TRP A 71 6.85 9.43 8.44
CA TRP A 71 7.67 8.61 7.52
C TRP A 71 8.53 7.55 8.22
N GLY A 72 9.01 7.83 9.43
CA GLY A 72 9.79 6.87 10.22
C GLY A 72 9.09 5.53 10.44
N ARG A 73 7.74 5.49 10.44
CA ARG A 73 6.97 4.25 10.61
C ARG A 73 7.15 3.24 9.48
N LEU A 74 7.65 3.65 8.30
CA LEU A 74 8.03 2.71 7.23
C LEU A 74 9.17 1.77 7.67
N PHE A 75 9.98 2.19 8.65
CA PHE A 75 11.13 1.45 9.13
C PHE A 75 10.86 0.64 10.42
N ASP A 76 9.75 0.93 11.11
CA ASP A 76 9.53 0.46 12.47
C ASP A 76 8.49 -0.66 12.61
N HIS A 77 7.81 -1.07 11.52
CA HIS A 77 6.79 -2.13 11.62
C HIS A 77 7.42 -3.53 11.83
N PRO A 78 6.80 -4.40 12.66
CA PRO A 78 7.37 -5.68 13.07
C PRO A 78 7.16 -6.83 12.08
N TRP A 79 6.24 -6.70 11.13
CA TRP A 79 5.78 -7.81 10.28
C TRP A 79 6.57 -7.97 8.96
N GLN A 80 7.63 -7.18 8.77
CA GLN A 80 8.47 -7.21 7.57
C GLN A 80 9.26 -8.54 7.49
N PRO A 81 9.12 -9.34 6.43
CA PRO A 81 9.98 -10.49 6.20
C PRO A 81 11.45 -10.04 6.00
N GLU A 82 12.39 -10.75 6.64
CA GLU A 82 13.83 -10.44 6.56
C GLU A 82 14.35 -10.38 5.12
N ALA A 83 13.91 -11.30 4.26
CA ALA A 83 14.30 -11.36 2.85
C ALA A 83 13.65 -10.28 1.97
N THR A 84 12.76 -9.44 2.50
CA THR A 84 12.10 -8.36 1.76
C THR A 84 12.67 -7.02 2.23
N PRO A 85 13.39 -6.27 1.38
CA PRO A 85 13.83 -4.92 1.72
C PRO A 85 12.63 -4.02 2.08
N ARG A 86 12.87 -3.02 2.94
CA ARG A 86 11.86 -2.01 3.31
C ARG A 86 11.65 -0.94 2.24
N GLY A 87 12.52 -0.95 1.24
CA GLY A 87 12.47 -0.07 0.10
C GLY A 87 13.78 -0.11 -0.65
N PHE A 88 13.86 0.76 -1.66
CA PHE A 88 15.05 0.98 -2.46
C PHE A 88 15.28 2.48 -2.56
N VAL A 89 16.55 2.86 -2.58
CA VAL A 89 17.00 4.24 -2.76
C VAL A 89 17.70 4.37 -4.09
N LEU A 90 17.52 5.54 -4.72
CA LEU A 90 18.32 6.01 -5.83
C LEU A 90 19.34 6.99 -5.27
N THR A 91 20.63 6.70 -5.45
CA THR A 91 21.73 7.52 -4.96
C THR A 91 22.48 8.16 -6.12
N ALA A 92 22.91 9.42 -5.98
CA ALA A 92 23.74 10.10 -6.95
C ALA A 92 24.69 11.05 -6.21
N ALA A 93 25.98 11.03 -6.57
CA ALA A 93 27.02 11.86 -5.94
C ALA A 93 27.04 11.78 -4.39
N GLY A 94 26.73 10.61 -3.82
CA GLY A 94 26.72 10.38 -2.37
C GLY A 94 25.42 10.76 -1.64
N GLU A 95 24.42 11.30 -2.35
CA GLU A 95 23.11 11.66 -1.78
C GLU A 95 22.00 10.71 -2.23
N ILE A 96 20.98 10.54 -1.39
CA ILE A 96 19.72 9.89 -1.76
C ILE A 96 18.82 10.89 -2.50
N VAL A 97 18.61 10.64 -3.78
CA VAL A 97 17.84 11.49 -4.70
C VAL A 97 16.49 10.89 -5.11
N GLY A 98 16.22 9.65 -4.70
CA GLY A 98 14.95 8.98 -4.93
C GLY A 98 14.72 7.82 -3.95
N PHE A 99 13.46 7.48 -3.73
CA PHE A 99 13.04 6.41 -2.84
C PHE A 99 11.74 5.76 -3.33
N ILE A 100 11.62 4.45 -3.09
CA ILE A 100 10.35 3.71 -3.13
C ILE A 100 10.32 2.77 -1.93
N GLY A 101 9.22 2.81 -1.18
CA GLY A 101 9.01 1.95 -0.02
C GLY A 101 8.32 0.65 -0.39
N THR A 102 8.63 -0.39 0.37
CA THR A 102 8.04 -1.73 0.25
C THR A 102 7.65 -2.25 1.64
N ILE A 103 6.36 -2.43 1.85
CA ILE A 103 5.78 -2.95 3.09
C ILE A 103 5.45 -4.42 2.84
N GLY A 104 6.37 -5.30 3.25
CA GLY A 104 6.25 -6.74 3.09
C GLY A 104 5.54 -7.36 4.29
N ALA A 105 4.74 -8.38 4.04
CA ALA A 105 4.15 -9.21 5.08
C ALA A 105 3.97 -10.65 4.60
N MET A 106 4.21 -11.61 5.49
CA MET A 106 3.82 -13.00 5.24
C MET A 106 2.33 -13.15 5.53
N ARG A 107 1.52 -13.38 4.49
CA ARG A 107 0.06 -13.48 4.59
C ARG A 107 -0.42 -14.90 4.34
N SER A 108 -1.47 -15.30 5.06
CA SER A 108 -2.21 -16.54 4.85
C SER A 108 -3.62 -16.21 4.34
N LEU A 109 -3.80 -16.16 3.02
CA LEU A 109 -5.07 -15.80 2.40
C LEU A 109 -5.75 -17.06 1.82
N ARG A 110 -6.95 -17.37 2.30
CA ARG A 110 -7.75 -18.56 1.90
C ARG A 110 -6.93 -19.86 1.89
N GLY A 111 -6.16 -20.11 2.95
CA GLY A 111 -5.34 -21.32 3.11
C GLY A 111 -4.03 -21.32 2.32
N ARG A 112 -3.73 -20.26 1.54
CA ARG A 112 -2.46 -20.11 0.83
C ARG A 112 -1.56 -19.12 1.55
N ARG A 113 -0.31 -19.50 1.75
CA ARG A 113 0.69 -18.67 2.41
C ARG A 113 1.66 -18.05 1.39
N GLY A 114 1.97 -16.77 1.53
CA GLY A 114 2.91 -16.08 0.64
C GLY A 114 3.21 -14.66 1.07
N VAL A 115 4.30 -14.10 0.55
CA VAL A 115 4.67 -12.70 0.78
C VAL A 115 3.77 -11.80 -0.06
N VAL A 116 3.12 -10.85 0.60
CA VAL A 116 2.45 -9.71 -0.03
C VAL A 116 3.25 -8.47 0.30
N CYS A 117 3.66 -7.74 -0.73
CA CYS A 117 4.51 -6.57 -0.65
C CYS A 117 3.79 -5.36 -1.23
N ASN A 118 3.36 -4.46 -0.37
CA ASN A 118 2.72 -3.23 -0.78
C ASN A 118 3.75 -2.15 -1.10
N LEU A 119 3.70 -1.63 -2.33
CA LEU A 119 4.50 -0.50 -2.79
C LEU A 119 3.95 0.79 -2.21
N THR A 120 4.83 1.65 -1.73
CA THR A 120 4.45 2.94 -1.15
C THR A 120 5.47 4.03 -1.41
N SER A 121 5.07 5.29 -1.22
CA SER A 121 5.99 6.43 -1.07
C SER A 121 7.05 6.56 -2.19
N TRP A 122 6.61 6.43 -3.45
CA TRP A 122 7.50 6.52 -4.60
C TRP A 122 7.76 7.97 -5.01
N PHE A 123 8.98 8.45 -4.75
CA PHE A 123 9.40 9.81 -5.08
C PHE A 123 10.84 9.84 -5.62
N VAL A 124 11.08 10.65 -6.66
CA VAL A 124 12.40 10.91 -7.23
C VAL A 124 12.50 12.39 -7.55
N ARG A 125 13.60 13.02 -7.16
CA ARG A 125 13.89 14.43 -7.46
C ARG A 125 13.81 14.69 -8.97
N PRO A 126 13.33 15.86 -9.43
CA PRO A 126 13.08 16.14 -10.84
C PRO A 126 14.23 15.81 -11.79
N ALA A 127 15.48 16.14 -11.40
CA ALA A 127 16.67 15.92 -12.21
C ALA A 127 16.98 14.43 -12.47
N TYR A 128 16.47 13.52 -11.63
CA TYR A 128 16.80 12.09 -11.67
C TYR A 128 15.61 11.22 -12.11
N ARG A 129 14.50 11.82 -12.57
CA ARG A 129 13.29 11.06 -12.96
C ARG A 129 13.54 10.07 -14.10
N GLY A 130 14.54 10.29 -14.94
CA GLY A 130 14.97 9.32 -15.96
C GLY A 130 15.38 7.96 -15.37
N SER A 131 15.89 7.94 -14.14
CA SER A 131 16.29 6.72 -13.42
C SER A 131 15.18 6.13 -12.54
N SER A 132 13.99 6.73 -12.52
CA SER A 132 12.86 6.27 -11.71
C SER A 132 12.40 4.86 -12.09
N MET A 133 12.59 4.45 -13.34
CA MET A 133 12.23 3.10 -13.81
C MET A 133 13.12 2.00 -13.22
N ALA A 134 14.41 2.27 -13.03
CA ALA A 134 15.32 1.33 -12.36
C ALA A 134 14.89 1.07 -10.91
N LEU A 135 14.36 2.11 -10.25
CA LEU A 135 13.91 2.04 -8.86
C LEU A 135 12.68 1.14 -8.69
N ILE A 136 11.65 1.30 -9.54
CA ILE A 136 10.47 0.43 -9.50
C ILE A 136 10.78 -0.99 -9.97
N ALA A 137 11.71 -1.17 -10.92
CA ALA A 137 12.17 -2.49 -11.35
C ALA A 137 12.82 -3.25 -10.17
N ALA A 138 13.71 -2.61 -9.42
CA ALA A 138 14.31 -3.19 -8.22
C ALA A 138 13.25 -3.53 -7.15
N ALA A 139 12.31 -2.61 -6.89
CA ALA A 139 11.25 -2.81 -5.91
C ALA A 139 10.29 -3.95 -6.24
N THR A 140 10.16 -4.27 -7.53
CA THR A 140 9.24 -5.29 -8.04
C THR A 140 9.96 -6.53 -8.58
N GLY A 141 11.24 -6.70 -8.27
CA GLY A 141 12.08 -7.78 -8.81
C GLY A 141 12.10 -9.08 -8.01
N LEU A 142 11.51 -9.12 -6.80
CA LEU A 142 11.52 -10.34 -5.98
C LEU A 142 10.58 -11.39 -6.57
N GLU A 143 11.14 -12.56 -6.84
CA GLU A 143 10.38 -13.72 -7.27
C GLU A 143 9.39 -14.16 -6.18
N ASN A 144 8.36 -14.89 -6.58
CA ASN A 144 7.39 -15.50 -5.66
C ASN A 144 6.67 -14.50 -4.72
N THR A 145 6.73 -13.21 -5.03
CA THR A 145 6.16 -12.12 -4.25
C THR A 145 4.92 -11.56 -4.94
N THR A 146 3.87 -11.33 -4.15
CA THR A 146 2.69 -10.62 -4.62
C THR A 146 2.85 -9.14 -4.33
N TYR A 147 2.69 -8.30 -5.35
CA TYR A 147 2.81 -6.85 -5.18
C TYR A 147 1.43 -6.18 -5.17
N THR A 148 1.25 -5.22 -4.27
CA THR A 148 0.07 -4.34 -4.25
C THR A 148 0.50 -2.88 -4.30
N SER A 149 -0.40 -2.02 -4.77
CA SER A 149 -0.27 -0.57 -4.65
C SER A 149 -1.66 -0.01 -4.40
N LEU A 150 -1.94 0.31 -3.14
CA LEU A 150 -3.30 0.65 -2.67
C LEU A 150 -3.65 2.14 -2.83
N SER A 151 -2.66 3.00 -3.04
CA SER A 151 -2.86 4.44 -3.24
C SER A 151 -2.15 4.98 -4.48
N ALA A 152 -2.09 4.19 -5.56
CA ALA A 152 -1.44 4.60 -6.81
C ALA A 152 -2.06 5.90 -7.36
N GLY A 153 -1.21 6.90 -7.59
CA GLY A 153 -1.60 8.15 -8.24
C GLY A 153 -2.09 7.90 -9.67
N GLU A 154 -3.28 8.42 -9.98
CA GLU A 154 -4.01 8.11 -11.21
C GLU A 154 -3.27 8.49 -12.49
N GLN A 155 -2.70 9.69 -12.53
CA GLN A 155 -2.14 10.26 -13.76
C GLN A 155 -0.75 9.72 -14.12
N ARG A 156 0.08 9.38 -13.12
CA ARG A 156 1.50 9.05 -13.33
C ARG A 156 1.82 7.61 -12.95
N THR A 157 1.44 7.20 -11.74
CA THR A 157 1.85 5.89 -11.20
C THR A 157 1.06 4.74 -11.78
N ARG A 158 -0.26 4.88 -11.95
CA ARG A 158 -1.11 3.78 -12.45
C ARG A 158 -0.73 3.30 -13.86
N PRO A 159 -0.52 4.17 -14.86
CA PRO A 159 -0.13 3.71 -16.20
C PRO A 159 1.18 2.92 -16.19
N ILE A 160 2.16 3.37 -15.40
CA ILE A 160 3.46 2.71 -15.29
C ILE A 160 3.32 1.33 -14.65
N LEU A 161 2.58 1.23 -13.54
CA LEU A 161 2.35 -0.06 -12.88
C LEU A 161 1.58 -1.03 -13.78
N LYS A 162 0.58 -0.56 -14.54
CA LYS A 162 -0.12 -1.39 -15.55
C LYS A 162 0.84 -1.93 -16.60
N ALA A 163 1.75 -1.10 -17.11
CA ALA A 163 2.79 -1.53 -18.05
C ALA A 163 3.74 -2.59 -17.47
N LEU A 164 3.94 -2.59 -16.14
CA LEU A 164 4.71 -3.61 -15.41
C LEU A 164 3.90 -4.88 -15.05
N GLY A 165 2.71 -5.04 -15.64
CA GLY A 165 1.85 -6.21 -15.47
C GLY A 165 0.94 -6.16 -14.25
N PHE A 166 0.78 -5.01 -13.60
CA PHE A 166 -0.22 -4.88 -12.54
C PHE A 166 -1.62 -4.79 -13.14
N SER A 167 -2.55 -5.52 -12.54
CA SER A 167 -3.97 -5.47 -12.87
C SER A 167 -4.71 -4.58 -11.88
N GLU A 168 -5.74 -3.89 -12.37
CA GLU A 168 -6.67 -3.19 -11.48
C GLU A 168 -7.54 -4.18 -10.75
N PHE A 169 -7.77 -3.89 -9.48
CA PHE A 169 -8.88 -4.45 -8.75
C PHE A 169 -9.59 -3.29 -8.09
N ASP A 170 -10.52 -2.68 -8.83
CA ASP A 170 -11.23 -1.54 -8.26
C ASP A 170 -12.05 -1.98 -7.06
N ARG A 171 -11.88 -1.28 -5.95
CA ARG A 171 -12.80 -1.36 -4.83
C ARG A 171 -13.53 -0.05 -4.69
N THR A 172 -14.84 -0.10 -4.86
CA THR A 172 -15.69 1.02 -4.45
C THR A 172 -15.69 1.12 -2.92
N LYS A 173 -15.26 2.27 -2.39
CA LYS A 173 -15.48 2.68 -1.00
C LYS A 173 -16.75 3.51 -0.91
N LEU A 174 -17.60 3.19 0.05
CA LEU A 174 -18.79 3.95 0.41
C LEU A 174 -18.52 4.71 1.70
N LEU A 175 -18.92 5.98 1.75
CA LEU A 175 -19.03 6.72 3.00
C LEU A 175 -20.49 6.72 3.44
N LEU A 176 -20.76 6.15 4.60
CA LEU A 176 -22.09 5.97 5.16
C LEU A 176 -22.31 6.99 6.29
N PRO A 177 -23.26 7.94 6.14
CA PRO A 177 -23.69 8.79 7.26
C PRO A 177 -24.41 7.95 8.34
N PRO A 178 -24.54 8.49 9.57
CA PRO A 178 -25.33 7.85 10.61
C PRO A 178 -26.79 7.71 10.16
N LEU A 179 -27.48 6.70 10.70
CA LEU A 179 -28.91 6.41 10.51
C LEU A 179 -29.33 6.03 9.08
N LEU A 180 -28.38 5.81 8.15
CA LEU A 180 -28.69 5.34 6.80
C LEU A 180 -29.19 3.88 6.74
N ASN A 181 -28.84 3.04 7.73
CA ASN A 181 -29.09 1.59 7.71
C ASN A 181 -29.92 1.14 8.92
N VAL A 182 -30.85 1.99 9.38
CA VAL A 182 -31.67 1.78 10.59
C VAL A 182 -32.47 0.48 10.60
N SER A 183 -32.79 -0.10 9.45
CA SER A 183 -33.43 -1.43 9.38
C SER A 183 -32.59 -2.52 10.07
N THR A 184 -31.26 -2.39 10.08
CA THR A 184 -30.35 -3.30 10.81
C THR A 184 -30.42 -3.12 12.34
N LEU A 185 -31.10 -2.08 12.84
CA LEU A 185 -31.38 -1.92 14.27
C LEU A 185 -32.47 -2.87 14.76
N LEU A 186 -33.25 -3.48 13.86
CA LEU A 186 -34.28 -4.46 14.23
C LEU A 186 -33.68 -5.80 14.68
N ALA A 187 -32.45 -6.11 14.27
CA ALA A 187 -31.75 -7.30 14.74
C ALA A 187 -31.50 -7.23 16.26
N PRO A 188 -31.46 -8.39 16.97
CA PRO A 188 -31.04 -8.43 18.37
C PRO A 188 -29.70 -7.73 18.58
N ARG A 189 -29.50 -7.15 19.76
CA ARG A 189 -28.28 -6.37 20.04
C ARG A 189 -27.08 -7.32 20.16
N PRO A 190 -26.01 -7.15 19.36
CA PRO A 190 -24.82 -7.98 19.47
C PRO A 190 -23.96 -7.52 20.66
N SER A 191 -23.05 -8.40 21.10
CA SER A 191 -21.97 -8.02 22.00
C SER A 191 -20.82 -7.40 21.19
N MET A 192 -20.20 -6.34 21.71
CA MET A 192 -19.07 -5.67 21.07
C MET A 192 -17.99 -5.32 22.09
N VAL A 193 -16.77 -5.78 21.83
CA VAL A 193 -15.57 -5.47 22.62
C VAL A 193 -14.65 -4.60 21.76
N PHE A 194 -13.95 -3.64 22.38
CA PHE A 194 -13.19 -2.60 21.69
C PHE A 194 -11.78 -2.50 22.24
N GLY A 195 -10.83 -2.07 21.39
CA GLY A 195 -9.47 -1.76 21.83
C GLY A 195 -8.74 -2.98 22.37
N ASP A 196 -7.91 -2.77 23.39
CA ASP A 196 -7.02 -3.79 23.95
C ASP A 196 -7.78 -4.99 24.55
N ASP A 197 -9.03 -4.78 24.98
CA ASP A 197 -9.91 -5.83 25.51
C ASP A 197 -10.25 -6.90 24.45
N VAL A 198 -10.04 -6.62 23.16
CA VAL A 198 -10.27 -7.58 22.07
C VAL A 198 -9.19 -8.65 22.02
N ARG A 199 -7.94 -8.28 22.32
CA ARG A 199 -6.75 -9.13 22.20
C ARG A 199 -6.87 -10.48 22.95
N PRO A 200 -7.35 -10.56 24.21
CA PRO A 200 -7.49 -11.84 24.91
C PRO A 200 -8.60 -12.74 24.36
N LEU A 201 -9.52 -12.21 23.55
CA LEU A 201 -10.70 -12.93 23.04
C LEU A 201 -10.46 -13.56 21.66
N VAL A 202 -9.30 -13.33 21.05
CA VAL A 202 -8.96 -13.83 19.71
C VAL A 202 -7.71 -14.69 19.72
N THR A 203 -7.64 -15.63 18.79
CA THR A 203 -6.53 -16.57 18.62
C THR A 203 -6.08 -16.62 17.15
N GLY A 204 -4.99 -17.32 16.87
CA GLY A 204 -4.49 -17.54 15.51
C GLY A 204 -4.24 -16.25 14.73
N GLU A 205 -4.70 -16.21 13.47
CA GLU A 205 -4.49 -15.07 12.55
C GLU A 205 -5.06 -13.76 13.12
N HIS A 206 -6.22 -13.79 13.77
CA HIS A 206 -6.81 -12.59 14.35
C HIS A 206 -5.92 -11.99 15.45
N ARG A 207 -5.27 -12.85 16.27
CA ARG A 207 -4.34 -12.37 17.30
C ARG A 207 -3.10 -11.75 16.68
N GLN A 208 -2.55 -12.40 15.65
CA GLN A 208 -1.41 -11.88 14.90
C GLN A 208 -1.72 -10.53 14.27
N ILE A 209 -2.89 -10.36 13.65
CA ILE A 209 -3.32 -9.06 13.08
C ILE A 209 -3.29 -7.96 14.15
N LEU A 210 -3.76 -8.23 15.36
CA LEU A 210 -3.74 -7.23 16.44
C LEU A 210 -2.31 -6.92 16.90
N ASP A 211 -1.46 -7.94 17.01
CA ASP A 211 -0.07 -7.78 17.44
C ASP A 211 0.75 -6.98 16.45
N ASP A 212 0.64 -7.35 15.18
CA ASP A 212 1.32 -6.66 14.10
C ASP A 212 0.93 -5.16 14.13
N HIS A 213 -0.35 -4.85 14.31
CA HIS A 213 -0.88 -3.48 14.21
C HIS A 213 -0.99 -2.72 15.54
N ALA A 214 -0.44 -3.23 16.64
CA ALA A 214 -0.57 -2.59 17.97
C ALA A 214 0.03 -1.18 18.02
N GLY A 215 1.07 -0.89 17.21
CA GLY A 215 1.68 0.44 17.09
C GLY A 215 0.95 1.40 16.14
N CYS A 216 -0.12 0.96 15.47
CA CYS A 216 -0.90 1.77 14.54
C CYS A 216 -2.07 2.44 15.28
N ASP A 217 -2.57 3.58 14.76
CA ASP A 217 -3.76 4.26 15.30
C ASP A 217 -5.05 3.56 14.83
N CYS A 218 -5.16 2.27 15.14
CA CYS A 218 -6.25 1.40 14.76
C CYS A 218 -7.13 1.08 15.98
N LEU A 219 -8.44 1.07 15.76
CA LEU A 219 -9.43 0.61 16.71
C LEU A 219 -9.88 -0.81 16.34
N PRO A 220 -9.40 -1.85 17.04
CA PRO A 220 -9.96 -3.18 16.91
C PRO A 220 -11.34 -3.27 17.57
N VAL A 221 -12.24 -4.01 16.94
CA VAL A 221 -13.58 -4.32 17.45
C VAL A 221 -13.88 -5.78 17.20
N LEU A 222 -14.27 -6.49 18.26
CA LEU A 222 -14.80 -7.84 18.14
C LEU A 222 -16.32 -7.80 18.32
N LEU A 223 -17.02 -8.08 17.23
CA LEU A 223 -18.47 -8.23 17.19
C LEU A 223 -18.82 -9.69 17.43
N MET A 224 -19.74 -9.98 18.34
CA MET A 224 -20.19 -11.34 18.65
C MET A 224 -21.71 -11.43 18.64
N ASP A 225 -22.25 -12.44 17.94
CA ASP A 225 -23.67 -12.74 17.86
C ASP A 225 -23.86 -14.23 17.59
N GLU A 226 -24.80 -14.88 18.29
CA GLU A 226 -25.15 -16.31 18.08
C GLU A 226 -23.93 -17.26 18.00
N GLY A 227 -22.94 -17.08 18.86
CA GLY A 227 -21.71 -17.90 18.89
C GLY A 227 -20.74 -17.65 17.71
N LYS A 228 -21.05 -16.70 16.83
CA LYS A 228 -20.17 -16.25 15.74
C LYS A 228 -19.47 -14.96 16.14
N SER A 229 -18.28 -14.75 15.60
CA SER A 229 -17.51 -13.53 15.82
C SER A 229 -17.03 -12.89 14.51
N CYS A 230 -16.84 -11.57 14.54
CA CYS A 230 -16.27 -10.79 13.46
C CYS A 230 -15.26 -9.80 14.03
N LEU A 231 -14.01 -9.92 13.60
CA LEU A 231 -12.96 -8.96 13.89
C LEU A 231 -13.04 -7.85 12.85
N ILE A 232 -13.12 -6.62 13.33
CA ILE A 232 -13.11 -5.40 12.54
C ILE A 232 -11.93 -4.57 12.99
N ILE A 233 -11.09 -4.12 12.06
CA ILE A 233 -10.07 -3.12 12.33
C ILE A 233 -10.48 -1.83 11.64
N ALA A 234 -10.74 -0.80 12.43
CA ALA A 234 -11.13 0.51 11.95
C ALA A 234 -10.06 1.56 12.22
N GLN A 235 -9.93 2.58 11.38
CA GLN A 235 -9.01 3.69 11.59
C GLN A 235 -9.72 5.02 11.39
N ARG A 236 -9.35 6.01 12.20
CA ARG A 236 -9.88 7.36 12.06
C ARG A 236 -9.16 8.06 10.90
N ARG A 237 -9.94 8.54 9.93
CA ARG A 237 -9.45 9.28 8.77
C ARG A 237 -9.95 10.72 8.80
N ARG A 238 -9.26 11.62 8.11
CA ARG A 238 -9.67 13.01 7.90
C ARG A 238 -9.71 13.30 6.41
N ARG A 239 -10.76 13.97 5.95
CA ARG A 239 -10.89 14.40 4.56
C ARG A 239 -11.37 15.83 4.48
N HIS A 240 -10.80 16.61 3.55
CA HIS A 240 -11.33 17.94 3.21
C HIS A 240 -12.68 17.83 2.52
N ARG A 241 -13.63 18.67 2.92
CA ARG A 241 -14.99 18.67 2.39
C ARG A 241 -15.14 19.74 1.29
N GLY A 242 -14.51 19.53 0.13
CA GLY A 242 -14.56 20.49 -0.99
C GLY A 242 -13.25 21.29 -1.12
N ASN A 243 -13.34 22.58 -1.47
CA ASN A 243 -12.15 23.45 -1.53
C ASN A 243 -11.46 23.58 -0.16
N ARG A 244 -10.17 23.91 -0.20
CA ARG A 244 -9.21 23.86 0.93
C ARG A 244 -9.68 24.57 2.21
N ASP A 245 -10.61 25.52 2.12
CA ASP A 245 -11.13 26.32 3.26
C ASP A 245 -12.28 25.66 4.06
N THR A 246 -12.69 24.44 3.71
CA THR A 246 -13.76 23.72 4.42
C THR A 246 -13.22 22.84 5.56
N LYS A 247 -13.96 22.80 6.68
CA LYS A 247 -13.64 21.97 7.86
C LYS A 247 -13.39 20.51 7.44
N MET A 248 -12.27 19.94 7.90
CA MET A 248 -11.96 18.52 7.72
C MET A 248 -13.04 17.65 8.37
N LEU A 249 -13.68 16.79 7.59
CA LEU A 249 -14.59 15.78 8.11
C LEU A 249 -13.78 14.57 8.56
N ALA A 250 -13.87 14.25 9.85
CA ALA A 250 -13.35 12.98 10.36
C ALA A 250 -14.38 11.87 10.10
N TYR A 251 -13.92 10.74 9.58
CA TYR A 251 -14.73 9.54 9.36
C TYR A 251 -13.96 8.31 9.87
N SER A 252 -14.68 7.28 10.29
CA SER A 252 -14.11 5.98 10.65
C SER A 252 -14.01 5.14 9.39
N GLU A 253 -12.92 4.46 9.13
CA GLU A 253 -12.77 3.59 7.95
C GLU A 253 -12.48 2.16 8.36
N ILE A 254 -13.23 1.19 7.83
CA ILE A 254 -12.98 -0.24 8.05
C ILE A 254 -11.89 -0.70 7.07
N LEU A 255 -10.72 -1.04 7.61
CA LEU A 255 -9.58 -1.57 6.85
C LEU A 255 -9.65 -3.09 6.70
N TYR A 256 -10.25 -3.76 7.70
CA TYR A 256 -10.40 -5.22 7.75
C TYR A 256 -11.71 -5.63 8.39
N CYS A 257 -12.30 -6.69 7.86
CA CYS A 257 -13.53 -7.32 8.35
C CYS A 257 -13.44 -8.82 8.07
N SER A 258 -13.38 -9.65 9.12
CA SER A 258 -13.25 -11.10 8.95
C SER A 258 -14.56 -11.79 8.56
N SER A 259 -15.72 -11.22 8.91
CA SER A 259 -17.04 -11.74 8.55
C SER A 259 -17.99 -10.63 8.06
N PRO A 260 -17.98 -10.34 6.75
CA PRO A 260 -18.90 -9.38 6.14
C PRO A 260 -20.39 -9.67 6.39
N PRO A 261 -20.88 -10.94 6.40
CA PRO A 261 -22.28 -11.22 6.75
C PRO A 261 -22.66 -10.72 8.15
N LEU A 262 -21.78 -10.88 9.14
CA LEU A 262 -22.07 -10.43 10.50
C LEU A 262 -22.02 -8.90 10.63
N LEU A 263 -21.09 -8.25 9.94
CA LEU A 263 -21.06 -6.80 9.81
C LEU A 263 -22.36 -6.27 9.20
N ARG A 264 -22.87 -6.87 8.12
CA ARG A 264 -24.11 -6.44 7.46
C ARG A 264 -25.32 -6.52 8.38
N ARG A 265 -25.45 -7.62 9.11
CA ARG A 265 -26.56 -7.83 10.06
C ARG A 265 -26.64 -6.73 11.12
N HIS A 266 -25.49 -6.19 11.53
CA HIS A 266 -25.36 -5.21 12.62
C HIS A 266 -24.82 -3.84 12.18
N LEU A 267 -24.92 -3.51 10.89
CA LEU A 267 -24.18 -2.42 10.26
C LEU A 267 -24.40 -1.07 10.96
N GLU A 268 -25.64 -0.70 11.26
CA GLU A 268 -25.94 0.58 11.90
C GLU A 268 -25.37 0.65 13.32
N ARG A 269 -25.45 -0.43 14.09
CA ARG A 269 -24.89 -0.48 15.45
C ARG A 269 -23.37 -0.37 15.44
N VAL A 270 -22.70 -1.11 14.55
CA VAL A 270 -21.24 -1.04 14.37
C VAL A 270 -20.83 0.36 13.93
N LYS A 271 -21.52 0.94 12.94
CA LYS A 271 -21.27 2.31 12.45
C LYS A 271 -21.36 3.34 13.57
N LEU A 272 -22.46 3.36 14.32
CA LEU A 272 -22.66 4.31 15.41
C LEU A 272 -21.63 4.11 16.53
N ALA A 273 -21.27 2.86 16.84
CA ALA A 273 -20.27 2.56 17.87
C ALA A 273 -18.86 3.04 17.46
N LEU A 274 -18.44 2.75 16.23
CA LEU A 274 -17.16 3.23 15.68
C LEU A 274 -17.11 4.76 15.65
N MET A 275 -18.18 5.39 15.16
CA MET A 275 -18.28 6.84 15.10
C MET A 275 -18.18 7.50 16.48
N ARG A 276 -18.85 6.93 17.48
CA ARG A 276 -18.77 7.40 18.86
C ARG A 276 -17.37 7.24 19.44
N ARG A 277 -16.74 6.07 19.27
CA ARG A 277 -15.40 5.77 19.81
C ARG A 277 -14.31 6.63 19.17
N GLN A 278 -14.37 6.85 17.86
CA GLN A 278 -13.35 7.61 17.12
C GLN A 278 -13.71 9.11 16.94
N ARG A 279 -14.88 9.55 17.45
CA ARG A 279 -15.39 10.93 17.32
C ARG A 279 -15.42 11.37 15.86
N THR A 280 -16.16 10.63 15.05
CA THR A 280 -16.29 10.82 13.61
C THR A 280 -17.74 10.96 13.17
N LEU A 281 -17.95 11.40 11.93
CA LEU A 281 -19.28 11.75 11.39
C LEU A 281 -19.76 10.82 10.27
N GLY A 282 -19.07 9.70 10.05
CA GLY A 282 -19.46 8.70 9.08
C GLY A 282 -18.53 7.49 9.08
N LEU A 283 -18.94 6.45 8.35
CA LEU A 283 -18.21 5.20 8.19
C LEU A 283 -17.82 4.98 6.72
N GLY A 284 -16.52 4.97 6.44
CA GLY A 284 -15.94 4.45 5.22
C GLY A 284 -15.88 2.93 5.24
N VAL A 285 -16.44 2.28 4.23
CA VAL A 285 -16.43 0.82 4.12
C VAL A 285 -16.35 0.42 2.65
N PHE A 286 -15.68 -0.69 2.34
CA PHE A 286 -15.71 -1.23 0.99
C PHE A 286 -17.10 -1.78 0.65
N GLN A 287 -17.60 -1.48 -0.54
CA GLN A 287 -18.89 -1.96 -1.04
C GLN A 287 -18.98 -3.49 -1.00
N ARG A 288 -17.87 -4.22 -1.22
CA ARG A 288 -17.85 -5.69 -1.12
C ARG A 288 -18.26 -6.24 0.26
N PHE A 289 -18.09 -5.45 1.32
CA PHE A 289 -18.51 -5.85 2.66
C PHE A 289 -20.00 -5.62 2.89
N VAL A 290 -20.61 -4.75 2.09
CA VAL A 290 -22.00 -4.28 2.19
C VAL A 290 -22.62 -4.11 0.78
N PRO A 291 -22.66 -5.16 -0.07
CA PRO A 291 -23.04 -5.02 -1.49
C PRO A 291 -24.42 -4.42 -1.70
N ASP A 292 -25.34 -4.67 -0.77
CA ASP A 292 -26.75 -4.24 -0.82
C ASP A 292 -26.96 -2.81 -0.32
N VAL A 293 -25.90 -2.14 0.15
CA VAL A 293 -25.97 -0.78 0.69
C VAL A 293 -25.64 0.23 -0.38
N TRP A 294 -26.57 1.16 -0.61
CA TRP A 294 -26.35 2.31 -1.46
C TRP A 294 -25.87 3.53 -0.66
N SER A 295 -25.00 4.34 -1.26
CA SER A 295 -24.61 5.65 -0.74
C SER A 295 -24.27 6.60 -1.89
N PRO A 296 -24.66 7.89 -1.79
CA PRO A 296 -24.25 8.89 -2.77
C PRO A 296 -22.75 9.21 -2.69
N PHE A 297 -22.11 8.92 -1.56
CA PHE A 297 -20.70 9.17 -1.33
C PHE A 297 -19.86 7.93 -1.64
N ARG A 298 -19.75 7.60 -2.93
CA ARG A 298 -18.95 6.49 -3.44
C ARG A 298 -17.66 6.98 -4.10
N ARG A 299 -16.58 6.21 -3.94
CA ARG A 299 -15.30 6.48 -4.60
C ARG A 299 -14.67 5.17 -5.04
N SER A 300 -14.33 5.08 -6.33
CA SER A 300 -13.47 4.03 -6.87
C SER A 300 -12.07 4.18 -6.27
N THR A 301 -11.51 3.08 -5.81
CA THR A 301 -10.11 3.06 -5.37
C THR A 301 -9.33 2.40 -6.50
N GLY A 302 -8.47 3.15 -7.17
CA GLY A 302 -7.61 2.57 -8.19
C GLY A 302 -6.42 1.87 -7.56
N THR A 303 -6.75 0.76 -6.89
CA THR A 303 -5.83 -0.19 -6.32
C THR A 303 -5.35 -1.16 -7.39
N LEU A 304 -4.06 -1.46 -7.35
CA LEU A 304 -3.36 -2.29 -8.33
C LEU A 304 -2.68 -3.46 -7.65
N PHE A 305 -2.66 -4.62 -8.30
CA PHE A 305 -1.94 -5.79 -7.82
C PHE A 305 -1.24 -6.55 -8.95
N ARG A 306 -0.16 -7.25 -8.62
CA ARG A 306 0.50 -8.20 -9.50
C ARG A 306 0.82 -9.45 -8.71
N SER A 307 0.23 -10.56 -9.09
CA SER A 307 0.23 -11.78 -8.28
C SER A 307 0.09 -13.01 -9.18
N ALA A 308 0.93 -14.02 -8.94
CA ALA A 308 0.74 -15.36 -9.49
C ALA A 308 -0.04 -16.28 -8.53
N ARG A 309 -0.15 -15.92 -7.24
CA ARG A 309 -0.63 -16.81 -6.17
C ARG A 309 -2.01 -16.47 -5.63
N PHE A 310 -2.35 -15.19 -5.55
CA PHE A 310 -3.58 -14.66 -4.97
C PHE A 310 -4.42 -13.90 -6.01
N VAL A 311 -5.72 -13.75 -5.73
CA VAL A 311 -6.66 -12.99 -6.55
C VAL A 311 -7.09 -11.70 -5.85
N ALA A 312 -7.45 -10.70 -6.65
CA ALA A 312 -7.89 -9.35 -6.26
C ALA A 312 -8.77 -9.25 -4.98
N ASN A 313 -9.75 -10.14 -4.85
CA ASN A 313 -10.76 -10.04 -3.78
C ASN A 313 -10.26 -10.51 -2.41
N GLU A 314 -9.06 -11.08 -2.32
CA GLU A 314 -8.51 -11.64 -1.08
C GLU A 314 -7.73 -10.64 -0.25
N PHE A 315 -7.23 -9.56 -0.85
CA PHE A 315 -6.42 -8.61 -0.12
C PHE A 315 -7.29 -7.76 0.83
N ASP A 316 -6.69 -7.26 1.89
CA ASP A 316 -7.23 -6.19 2.74
C ASP A 316 -6.30 -4.97 2.65
N GLU A 317 -6.49 -3.98 3.53
CA GLU A 317 -5.66 -2.76 3.56
C GLU A 317 -4.70 -2.73 4.77
N LEU A 318 -4.63 -3.79 5.58
CA LEU A 318 -3.89 -3.77 6.84
C LEU A 318 -2.37 -3.72 6.64
N TYR A 319 -1.84 -4.65 5.85
CA TYR A 319 -0.39 -4.77 5.67
C TYR A 319 0.07 -3.80 4.57
N SER A 320 -0.14 -2.50 4.79
CA SER A 320 0.10 -1.42 3.84
C SER A 320 0.46 -0.11 4.54
N GLU A 321 0.66 0.96 3.77
CA GLU A 321 0.94 2.28 4.32
C GLU A 321 -0.27 2.92 5.00
N LEU A 322 -1.48 2.43 4.71
CA LEU A 322 -2.72 3.04 5.18
C LEU A 322 -2.82 3.07 6.72
N PRO A 323 -2.63 1.95 7.46
CA PRO A 323 -2.57 2.00 8.92
C PRO A 323 -1.30 2.61 9.48
N LEU A 324 -0.16 2.37 8.84
CA LEU A 324 1.14 2.86 9.31
C LEU A 324 1.22 4.38 9.30
N LEU A 325 0.94 4.98 8.15
CA LEU A 325 1.12 6.40 7.88
C LEU A 325 -0.15 7.23 8.17
N GLY A 326 -1.29 6.58 8.43
CA GLY A 326 -2.55 7.26 8.73
C GLY A 326 -3.14 8.04 7.55
N LEU A 327 -2.90 7.56 6.32
CA LEU A 327 -3.26 8.21 5.05
C LEU A 327 -4.76 8.16 4.69
#